data_AF-A0A0C9QHV5-F1
#
_entry.id   AF-A0A0C9QHV5-F1
#
_cell.length_a   1.000
_cell.length_b   1.000
_cell.length_c   1.000
_cell.angle_alpha   90.00
_cell.angle_beta   90.00
_cell.angle_gamma   90.00
#
_symmetry.space_group_name_H-M   'P 1'
#
loop_
_entity.id
_entity.type
_entity.pdbx_description
1 polymer ?
#
loop_
_entity_poly.entity_id
_entity_poly.type
_entity_poly.pdbx_seq_one_letter_code
_entity_poly.pdbx_strand_id
1 'polypeptide(L)'
;MSRDLPYMAQCLIKRMRNDPRVDLLNHWKLVTIFIGANDFCSNMCWIPSAWASLDNHKADMMTTLRLLRDNLPRTLVSIVPPPHMQTLVEMRGRSKLCRITTDFECSCMFGLTFRHRREEFYEINRRWIALDEEIGTYSEFQTKDFAVVIQPFTTNVQFPTLPDGKTDFRYLSADCFHLSQIANARTAFSVWRDLLEPVSSKTRSWDELDPALDNFPCPTRERPFIATLGNS
;
A
#
# COMPACT_ATOMS: atom_id res chain seq x y z
N MET A 1 -5.25 -11.13 1.19
CA MET A 1 -4.49 -11.30 -0.07
C MET A 1 -5.22 -10.55 -1.16
N SER A 2 -4.59 -10.24 -2.29
CA SER A 2 -5.23 -9.51 -3.40
C SER A 2 -6.49 -10.21 -3.91
N ARG A 3 -6.50 -11.54 -3.92
CA ARG A 3 -7.67 -12.38 -4.23
C ARG A 3 -8.95 -12.07 -3.43
N ASP A 4 -8.81 -11.45 -2.26
CA ASP A 4 -9.93 -11.11 -1.39
C ASP A 4 -10.54 -9.73 -1.76
N LEU A 5 -9.85 -8.90 -2.56
CA LEU A 5 -10.27 -7.55 -2.93
C LEU A 5 -11.65 -7.49 -3.59
N PRO A 6 -11.99 -8.36 -4.58
CA PRO A 6 -13.31 -8.30 -5.19
C PRO A 6 -14.44 -8.49 -4.17
N TYR A 7 -14.28 -9.44 -3.25
CA TYR A 7 -15.25 -9.68 -2.18
C TYR A 7 -15.29 -8.53 -1.17
N MET A 8 -14.14 -7.98 -0.78
CA MET A 8 -14.06 -6.82 0.11
C MET A 8 -14.74 -5.58 -0.50
N ALA A 9 -14.57 -5.33 -1.80
CA ALA A 9 -15.25 -4.24 -2.50
C ALA A 9 -16.77 -4.44 -2.52
N GLN A 10 -17.26 -5.65 -2.82
CA GLN A 10 -18.70 -5.94 -2.74
C GLN A 10 -19.26 -5.70 -1.33
N CYS A 11 -18.52 -6.11 -0.29
CA CYS A 11 -18.89 -5.85 1.09
C CYS A 11 -18.92 -4.35 1.41
N LEU A 12 -17.94 -3.58 0.95
CA LEU A 12 -17.88 -2.12 1.13
C LEU A 12 -19.08 -1.45 0.46
N ILE A 13 -19.35 -1.79 -0.80
CA ILE A 13 -20.50 -1.28 -1.57
C ILE A 13 -21.80 -1.57 -0.83
N LYS A 14 -21.98 -2.83 -0.38
CA LYS A 14 -23.17 -3.24 0.37
C LYS A 14 -23.31 -2.47 1.68
N ARG A 15 -22.23 -2.24 2.42
CA ARG A 15 -22.26 -1.48 3.67
C ARG A 15 -22.62 -0.02 3.43
N MET A 16 -22.01 0.64 2.45
CA MET A 16 -22.32 2.03 2.10
C MET A 16 -23.78 2.21 1.64
N ARG A 17 -24.31 1.27 0.84
CA ARG A 17 -25.71 1.29 0.40
C ARG A 17 -26.72 1.18 1.54
N ASN A 18 -26.37 0.48 2.61
CA ASN A 18 -27.25 0.23 3.74
C ASN A 18 -27.03 1.17 4.92
N ASP A 19 -26.06 2.10 4.84
CA ASP A 19 -25.79 3.07 5.90
C ASP A 19 -26.59 4.36 5.63
N PRO A 20 -27.57 4.72 6.49
CA PRO A 20 -28.41 5.89 6.27
C PRO A 20 -27.64 7.22 6.37
N ARG A 21 -26.39 7.21 6.84
CA ARG A 21 -25.52 8.40 6.90
C ARG A 21 -24.80 8.67 5.58
N VAL A 22 -24.84 7.73 4.64
CA VAL A 22 -24.12 7.81 3.36
C VAL A 22 -25.11 8.10 2.23
N ASP A 23 -25.06 9.32 1.70
CA ASP A 23 -25.65 9.60 0.40
C ASP A 23 -24.71 9.06 -0.68
N LEU A 24 -25.05 7.88 -1.21
CA LEU A 24 -24.20 7.17 -2.17
C LEU A 24 -23.95 7.98 -3.45
N LEU A 25 -24.91 8.81 -3.88
CA LEU A 25 -24.84 9.54 -5.14
C LEU A 25 -24.14 10.89 -4.97
N ASN A 26 -24.29 11.52 -3.81
CA ASN A 26 -23.82 12.89 -3.60
C ASN A 26 -22.54 13.00 -2.76
N HIS A 27 -22.28 12.09 -1.83
CA HIS A 27 -21.05 12.15 -1.04
C HIS A 27 -19.84 11.69 -1.86
N TRP A 28 -18.73 12.40 -1.69
CA TRP A 28 -17.41 11.95 -2.13
C TRP A 28 -16.87 10.88 -1.18
N LYS A 29 -16.24 9.85 -1.75
CA LYS A 29 -15.61 8.74 -1.01
C LYS A 29 -14.13 8.69 -1.32
N LEU A 30 -13.32 8.49 -0.28
CA LEU A 30 -11.91 8.12 -0.41
C LEU A 30 -11.78 6.64 -0.02
N VAL A 31 -11.34 5.81 -0.96
CA VAL A 31 -11.09 4.38 -0.72
C VAL A 31 -9.59 4.12 -0.87
N THR A 32 -8.92 3.76 0.21
CA THR A 32 -7.51 3.41 0.17
C THR A 32 -7.32 1.90 0.06
N ILE A 33 -6.59 1.45 -0.95
CA ILE A 33 -6.22 0.05 -1.14
C ILE A 33 -4.74 -0.09 -0.78
N PHE A 34 -4.45 -0.79 0.31
CA PHE A 34 -3.10 -1.11 0.75
C PHE A 34 -3.01 -2.61 1.00
N ILE A 35 -2.52 -3.36 0.02
CA ILE A 35 -2.53 -4.83 0.01
C ILE A 35 -1.29 -5.39 -0.69
N GLY A 36 -1.04 -6.70 -0.56
CA GLY A 36 0.10 -7.38 -1.16
C GLY A 36 1.08 -7.95 -0.13
N ALA A 37 1.13 -7.42 1.09
CA ALA A 37 2.05 -7.92 2.12
C ALA A 37 1.87 -9.43 2.37
N ASN A 38 0.64 -9.89 2.57
CA ASN A 38 0.36 -11.31 2.79
C ASN A 38 0.55 -12.15 1.53
N ASP A 39 0.34 -11.57 0.35
CA ASP A 39 0.60 -12.22 -0.94
C ASP A 39 2.09 -12.59 -1.04
N PHE A 40 2.98 -11.65 -0.69
CA PHE A 40 4.41 -11.92 -0.67
C PHE A 40 4.88 -12.80 0.49
N CYS A 41 4.31 -12.58 1.68
CA CYS A 41 4.79 -13.20 2.90
C CYS A 41 4.33 -14.64 3.10
N SER A 42 3.12 -14.97 2.63
CA SER A 42 2.44 -16.22 3.00
C SER A 42 1.81 -16.97 1.83
N ASN A 43 1.71 -16.40 0.62
CA ASN A 43 0.99 -17.04 -0.48
C ASN A 43 1.86 -17.41 -1.69
N MET A 44 2.66 -16.47 -2.18
CA MET A 44 3.48 -16.59 -3.40
C MET A 44 4.33 -17.86 -3.47
N CYS A 45 4.87 -18.32 -2.33
CA CYS A 45 5.73 -19.50 -2.28
C CYS A 45 4.97 -20.84 -2.33
N TRP A 46 3.64 -20.83 -2.18
CA TRP A 46 2.79 -22.02 -2.12
C TRP A 46 1.93 -22.23 -3.37
N ILE A 47 1.84 -21.22 -4.25
CA ILE A 47 1.16 -21.37 -5.54
C ILE A 47 2.07 -22.05 -6.57
N PRO A 48 1.52 -22.73 -7.59
CA PRO A 48 2.32 -23.50 -8.56
C PRO A 48 3.42 -22.70 -9.25
N SER A 49 3.16 -21.42 -9.52
CA SER A 49 4.14 -20.47 -10.06
C SER A 49 4.05 -19.17 -9.27
N ALA A 50 5.15 -18.75 -8.65
CA ALA A 50 5.21 -17.49 -7.92
C ALA A 50 4.91 -16.29 -8.83
N TRP A 51 5.35 -16.35 -10.09
CA TRP A 51 5.08 -15.34 -11.12
C TRP A 51 3.60 -15.17 -11.44
N ALA A 52 2.79 -16.21 -11.28
CA ALA A 52 1.34 -16.11 -11.47
C ALA A 52 0.68 -15.15 -10.44
N SER A 53 1.37 -14.82 -9.34
CA SER A 53 0.90 -13.79 -8.39
C SER A 53 0.68 -12.44 -9.06
N LEU A 54 1.48 -12.08 -10.08
CA LEU A 54 1.36 -10.81 -10.80
C LEU A 54 0.06 -10.76 -11.62
N ASP A 55 -0.19 -11.80 -12.42
CA ASP A 55 -1.39 -11.88 -13.26
C ASP A 55 -2.66 -11.98 -12.42
N ASN A 56 -2.62 -12.76 -11.35
CA ASN A 56 -3.73 -12.88 -10.39
C ASN A 56 -4.04 -11.53 -9.75
N HIS A 57 -3.02 -10.85 -9.22
CA HIS A 57 -3.19 -9.51 -8.63
C HIS A 57 -3.74 -8.50 -9.62
N LYS A 58 -3.22 -8.47 -10.85
CA LYS A 58 -3.77 -7.60 -11.90
C LYS A 58 -5.26 -7.88 -12.11
N ALA A 59 -5.63 -9.15 -12.28
CA ALA A 59 -7.02 -9.54 -12.49
C ALA A 59 -7.93 -9.12 -11.32
N ASP A 60 -7.48 -9.35 -10.08
CA ASP A 60 -8.21 -9.01 -8.86
C ASP A 60 -8.37 -7.49 -8.70
N MET A 61 -7.30 -6.72 -8.93
CA MET A 61 -7.34 -5.25 -8.92
C MET A 61 -8.27 -4.69 -9.98
N MET A 62 -8.17 -5.16 -11.23
CA MET A 62 -9.04 -4.71 -12.32
C MET A 62 -10.52 -5.00 -12.02
N THR A 63 -10.81 -6.19 -11.48
CA THR A 63 -12.17 -6.56 -11.06
C THR A 63 -12.68 -5.65 -9.94
N THR A 64 -11.84 -5.43 -8.92
CA THR A 64 -12.15 -4.59 -7.76
C THR A 64 -12.41 -3.14 -8.16
N LEU A 65 -11.54 -2.55 -8.97
CA LEU A 65 -11.66 -1.16 -9.41
C LEU A 65 -12.89 -0.95 -10.30
N ARG A 66 -13.21 -1.91 -11.18
CA ARG A 66 -14.45 -1.88 -11.97
C ARG A 66 -15.69 -1.98 -11.08
N LEU A 67 -15.69 -2.88 -10.08
CA LEU A 67 -16.78 -2.97 -9.10
C LEU A 67 -17.00 -1.65 -8.36
N LEU A 68 -15.93 -1.02 -7.87
CA LEU A 68 -16.00 0.28 -7.18
C LEU A 68 -16.50 1.38 -8.12
N ARG A 69 -15.92 1.50 -9.33
CA ARG A 69 -16.33 2.50 -10.34
C ARG A 69 -17.80 2.39 -10.69
N ASP A 70 -18.27 1.18 -10.95
CA ASP A 70 -19.61 0.94 -11.47
C ASP A 70 -20.69 1.07 -10.38
N ASN A 71 -20.31 1.07 -9.09
CA ASN A 71 -21.27 1.08 -7.98
C ASN A 71 -21.12 2.23 -6.97
N LEU A 72 -19.99 2.95 -6.98
CA LEU A 72 -19.69 4.06 -6.07
C LEU A 72 -19.29 5.30 -6.89
N PRO A 73 -20.25 6.10 -7.40
CA PRO A 73 -19.93 7.36 -8.08
C PRO A 73 -19.25 8.33 -7.10
N ARG A 74 -18.55 9.37 -7.56
CA ARG A 74 -17.82 10.32 -6.68
C ARG A 74 -16.84 9.59 -5.75
N THR A 75 -15.95 8.79 -6.31
CA THR A 75 -14.96 8.04 -5.53
C THR A 75 -13.55 8.29 -6.03
N LEU A 76 -12.67 8.68 -5.11
CA LEU A 76 -11.23 8.64 -5.32
C LEU A 76 -10.70 7.35 -4.71
N VAL A 77 -10.04 6.53 -5.51
CA VAL A 77 -9.33 5.34 -5.04
C VAL A 77 -7.85 5.66 -4.94
N SER A 78 -7.28 5.48 -3.75
CA SER A 78 -5.87 5.70 -3.45
C SER A 78 -5.17 4.35 -3.29
N ILE A 79 -4.40 3.93 -4.27
CA ILE A 79 -3.63 2.68 -4.21
C ILE A 79 -2.27 2.99 -3.56
N VAL A 80 -1.96 2.26 -2.49
CA VAL A 80 -0.65 2.28 -1.84
C VAL A 80 0.04 0.96 -2.18
N PRO A 81 1.09 0.96 -3.01
CA PRO A 81 1.87 -0.25 -3.24
C PRO A 81 2.49 -0.75 -1.92
N PRO A 82 2.63 -2.06 -1.71
CA PRO A 82 3.35 -2.59 -0.55
C PRO A 82 4.84 -2.22 -0.62
N PRO A 83 5.52 -2.05 0.53
CA PRO A 83 6.96 -1.85 0.54
C PRO A 83 7.68 -3.07 -0.02
N HIS A 84 8.89 -2.86 -0.56
CA HIS A 84 9.70 -3.97 -1.04
C HIS A 84 10.10 -4.89 0.12
N MET A 85 9.90 -6.19 -0.03
CA MET A 85 10.09 -7.16 1.08
C MET A 85 11.54 -7.25 1.56
N GLN A 86 12.50 -6.78 0.75
CA GLN A 86 13.90 -6.62 1.17
C GLN A 86 14.04 -5.69 2.38
N THR A 87 13.23 -4.63 2.48
CA THR A 87 13.23 -3.71 3.63
C THR A 87 12.95 -4.46 4.94
N LEU A 88 12.09 -5.48 4.90
CA LEU A 88 11.81 -6.33 6.06
C LEU A 88 12.95 -7.33 6.33
N VAL A 89 13.51 -7.94 5.27
CA VAL A 89 14.58 -8.94 5.39
C VAL A 89 15.89 -8.35 5.94
N GLU A 90 16.19 -7.11 5.56
CA GLU A 90 17.42 -6.41 5.93
C GLU A 90 17.43 -5.86 7.37
N MET A 91 16.32 -5.96 8.09
CA MET A 91 16.24 -5.52 9.49
C MET A 91 17.27 -6.21 10.39
N ARG A 92 18.07 -5.39 11.07
CA ARG A 92 19.18 -5.81 11.93
C ARG A 92 18.81 -5.73 13.40
N GLY A 93 19.34 -6.66 14.20
CA GLY A 93 19.14 -6.64 15.66
C GLY A 93 17.83 -7.27 16.14
N ARG A 94 17.14 -8.06 15.31
CA ARG A 94 15.92 -8.79 15.69
C ARG A 94 16.17 -9.71 16.90
N SER A 95 15.31 -9.57 17.92
CA SER A 95 15.24 -10.47 19.07
C SER A 95 14.87 -11.90 18.63
N LYS A 96 15.04 -12.89 19.50
CA LYS A 96 14.63 -14.28 19.21
C LYS A 96 13.14 -14.38 18.89
N LEU A 97 12.30 -13.68 19.66
CA LEU A 97 10.86 -13.64 19.43
C LEU A 97 10.54 -13.04 18.07
N CYS A 98 11.13 -11.89 17.72
CA CYS A 98 10.92 -11.24 16.42
C CYS A 98 11.28 -12.19 15.25
N ARG A 99 12.35 -12.99 15.39
CA ARG A 99 12.75 -13.95 14.35
C ARG A 99 11.70 -15.02 14.14
N ILE A 100 11.21 -15.61 15.23
CA ILE A 100 10.13 -16.61 15.20
C ILE A 100 8.88 -16.02 14.54
N THR A 101 8.49 -14.80 14.93
CA THR A 101 7.36 -14.12 14.30
C THR A 101 7.58 -13.96 12.80
N THR A 102 8.73 -13.42 12.37
CA THR A 102 8.98 -13.21 10.93
C THR A 102 9.06 -14.52 10.14
N ASP A 103 9.54 -15.60 10.75
CA ASP A 103 9.56 -16.94 10.14
C ASP A 103 8.14 -17.49 9.93
N PHE A 104 7.20 -17.15 10.81
CA PHE A 104 5.80 -17.56 10.72
C PHE A 104 4.98 -16.64 9.81
N GLU A 105 4.90 -15.35 10.14
CA GLU A 105 4.07 -14.35 9.44
C GLU A 105 4.54 -14.11 8.01
N CYS A 106 5.85 -14.27 7.74
CA CYS A 106 6.46 -14.02 6.43
C CYS A 106 7.36 -15.16 5.97
N SER A 107 6.82 -16.38 6.09
CA SER A 107 7.50 -17.64 5.77
C SER A 107 8.12 -17.72 4.37
N CYS A 108 7.51 -17.10 3.35
CA CYS A 108 8.09 -17.10 1.99
C CYS A 108 9.42 -16.33 1.94
N MET A 109 9.61 -15.32 2.78
CA MET A 109 10.84 -14.52 2.81
C MET A 109 11.87 -15.08 3.79
N PHE A 110 11.45 -15.52 4.98
CA PHE A 110 12.38 -15.90 6.05
C PHE A 110 12.59 -17.42 6.19
N GLY A 111 11.56 -18.20 5.88
CA GLY A 111 11.54 -19.65 6.01
C GLY A 111 12.68 -20.32 5.25
N LEU A 112 13.33 -21.28 5.88
CA LEU A 112 14.48 -21.99 5.32
C LEU A 112 14.15 -22.67 3.98
N THR A 113 12.93 -23.21 3.86
CA THR A 113 12.42 -23.88 2.65
C THR A 113 12.50 -23.00 1.42
N PHE A 114 12.19 -21.70 1.54
CA PHE A 114 12.03 -20.80 0.39
C PHE A 114 13.17 -19.79 0.23
N ARG A 115 14.13 -19.78 1.16
CA ARG A 115 15.25 -18.83 1.16
C ARG A 115 16.03 -18.79 -0.18
N HIS A 116 16.16 -19.93 -0.85
CA HIS A 116 16.86 -20.03 -2.14
C HIS A 116 16.13 -19.32 -3.29
N ARG A 117 14.84 -18.99 -3.14
CA ARG A 117 14.01 -18.30 -4.14
C ARG A 117 13.86 -16.80 -3.87
N ARG A 118 14.56 -16.27 -2.86
CA ARG A 118 14.32 -14.90 -2.40
C ARG A 118 14.56 -13.83 -3.49
N GLU A 119 15.58 -14.01 -4.32
CA GLU A 119 15.84 -13.08 -5.44
C GLU A 119 14.71 -13.11 -6.49
N GLU A 120 14.14 -14.29 -6.78
CA GLU A 120 12.94 -14.41 -7.63
C GLU A 120 11.77 -13.63 -7.00
N PHE A 121 11.56 -13.77 -5.71
CA PHE A 121 10.49 -13.09 -4.99
C PHE A 121 10.67 -11.57 -4.92
N TYR A 122 11.91 -11.09 -4.84
CA TYR A 122 12.22 -9.66 -4.93
C TYR A 122 11.90 -9.10 -6.31
N GLU A 123 12.27 -9.81 -7.39
CA GLU A 123 11.90 -9.35 -8.73
C GLU A 123 10.37 -9.33 -8.93
N ILE A 124 9.65 -10.35 -8.44
CA ILE A 124 8.18 -10.36 -8.46
C ILE A 124 7.62 -9.16 -7.69
N ASN A 125 8.16 -8.85 -6.51
CA ASN A 125 7.74 -7.68 -5.73
C ASN A 125 7.96 -6.37 -6.49
N ARG A 126 9.12 -6.22 -7.14
CA ARG A 126 9.44 -5.05 -7.98
C ARG A 126 8.45 -4.90 -9.15
N ARG A 127 8.09 -6.01 -9.81
CA ARG A 127 7.11 -6.03 -10.90
C ARG A 127 5.70 -5.72 -10.43
N TRP A 128 5.33 -6.17 -9.24
CA TRP A 128 4.05 -5.85 -8.63
C TRP A 128 3.89 -4.36 -8.36
N ILE A 129 4.92 -3.71 -7.80
CA ILE A 129 4.91 -2.25 -7.56
C ILE A 129 4.75 -1.52 -8.89
N ALA A 130 5.50 -1.91 -9.91
CA ALA A 130 5.39 -1.32 -11.25
C ALA A 130 3.99 -1.54 -11.87
N LEU A 131 3.38 -2.70 -11.61
CA LEU A 131 2.02 -3.02 -12.05
C LEU A 131 0.97 -2.15 -11.35
N ASP A 132 1.08 -1.94 -10.04
CA ASP A 132 0.19 -1.02 -9.30
C ASP A 132 0.31 0.39 -9.88
N GLU A 133 1.53 0.85 -10.17
CA GLU A 133 1.77 2.14 -10.83
C GLU A 133 1.14 2.22 -12.22
N GLU A 134 1.29 1.17 -13.03
CA GLU A 134 0.67 1.05 -14.35
C GLU A 134 -0.86 1.17 -14.27
N ILE A 135 -1.50 0.41 -13.36
CA ILE A 135 -2.96 0.43 -13.16
C ILE A 135 -3.46 1.83 -12.81
N GLY A 136 -2.70 2.59 -12.03
CA GLY A 136 -3.02 3.99 -11.69
C GLY A 136 -3.13 4.91 -12.90
N THR A 137 -2.52 4.55 -14.04
CA THR A 137 -2.54 5.34 -15.28
C THR A 137 -3.69 4.98 -16.23
N TYR A 138 -4.45 3.92 -15.93
CA TYR A 138 -5.47 3.43 -16.85
C TYR A 138 -6.63 4.41 -17.00
N SER A 139 -6.90 4.81 -18.25
CA SER A 139 -7.94 5.79 -18.57
C SER A 139 -9.35 5.33 -18.20
N GLU A 140 -9.62 4.02 -18.13
CA GLU A 140 -10.91 3.48 -17.71
C GLU A 140 -11.29 3.80 -16.25
N PHE A 141 -10.32 4.32 -15.47
CA PHE A 141 -10.49 4.74 -14.09
C PHE A 141 -10.26 6.25 -13.88
N GLN A 142 -10.30 7.05 -14.95
CA GLN A 142 -10.13 8.50 -14.88
C GLN A 142 -11.37 9.19 -15.49
N THR A 143 -12.48 9.17 -14.76
CA THR A 143 -13.75 9.80 -15.16
C THR A 143 -13.98 11.09 -14.37
N LYS A 144 -15.06 11.82 -14.69
CA LYS A 144 -15.44 13.06 -13.99
C LYS A 144 -15.69 12.88 -12.48
N ASP A 145 -16.08 11.68 -12.07
CA ASP A 145 -16.54 11.36 -10.71
C ASP A 145 -15.89 10.08 -10.17
N PHE A 146 -14.88 9.55 -10.84
CA PHE A 146 -14.09 8.42 -10.36
C PHE A 146 -12.64 8.58 -10.81
N ALA A 147 -11.70 8.48 -9.89
CA ALA A 147 -10.28 8.56 -10.18
C ALA A 147 -9.50 7.51 -9.38
N VAL A 148 -8.47 6.93 -9.98
CA VAL A 148 -7.46 6.12 -9.27
C VAL A 148 -6.16 6.91 -9.21
N VAL A 149 -5.53 6.96 -8.04
CA VAL A 149 -4.24 7.60 -7.81
C VAL A 149 -3.33 6.70 -7.01
N ILE A 150 -2.02 6.78 -7.27
CA ILE A 150 -1.00 6.01 -6.57
C ILE A 150 -0.37 6.87 -5.47
N GLN A 151 -0.11 6.29 -4.31
CA GLN A 151 0.69 6.90 -3.23
C GLN A 151 1.96 6.08 -3.02
N PRO A 152 3.09 6.47 -3.65
CA PRO A 152 4.28 5.64 -3.74
C PRO A 152 5.22 5.76 -2.53
N PHE A 153 4.85 6.44 -1.44
CA PHE A 153 5.70 6.66 -0.26
C PHE A 153 6.32 5.39 0.38
N THR A 154 5.82 4.21 0.04
CA THR A 154 6.33 2.90 0.48
C THR A 154 7.38 2.31 -0.46
N THR A 155 7.49 2.78 -1.70
CA THR A 155 8.26 2.12 -2.78
C THR A 155 9.77 2.24 -2.62
N ASN A 156 10.23 3.25 -1.87
CA ASN A 156 11.63 3.44 -1.48
C ASN A 156 11.76 3.65 0.04
N VAL A 157 10.93 2.95 0.83
CA VAL A 157 10.96 3.07 2.28
C VAL A 157 12.07 2.24 2.91
N GLN A 158 12.72 2.81 3.92
CA GLN A 158 13.66 2.12 4.80
C GLN A 158 13.23 2.29 6.25
N PHE A 159 13.43 1.25 7.06
CA PHE A 159 13.17 1.37 8.48
C PHE A 159 14.24 2.26 9.13
N PRO A 160 13.85 3.20 10.02
CA PRO A 160 14.80 4.00 10.76
C PRO A 160 15.79 3.13 11.54
N THR A 161 17.01 3.62 11.69
CA THR A 161 18.08 2.95 12.42
C THR A 161 18.46 3.73 13.68
N LEU A 162 18.89 3.00 14.70
CA LEU A 162 19.49 3.57 15.91
C LEU A 162 20.95 3.99 15.64
N PRO A 163 21.57 4.82 16.50
CA PRO A 163 22.98 5.21 16.34
C PRO A 163 23.97 4.04 16.28
N ASP A 164 23.61 2.87 16.81
CA ASP A 164 24.40 1.64 16.75
C ASP A 164 24.21 0.83 15.45
N GLY A 165 23.43 1.35 14.50
CA GLY A 165 23.16 0.74 13.19
C GLY A 165 22.15 -0.40 13.20
N LYS A 166 21.50 -0.70 14.34
CA LYS A 166 20.38 -1.64 14.38
C LYS A 166 19.09 -0.97 13.92
N THR A 167 18.12 -1.77 13.49
CA THR A 167 16.78 -1.29 13.17
C THR A 167 16.12 -0.74 14.43
N ASP A 168 15.47 0.42 14.32
CA ASP A 168 14.67 1.00 15.38
C ASP A 168 13.29 0.32 15.44
N PHE A 169 13.20 -0.74 16.24
CA PHE A 169 11.98 -1.52 16.41
C PHE A 169 10.82 -0.75 17.07
N ARG A 170 11.02 0.50 17.54
CA ARG A 170 9.91 1.34 18.01
C ARG A 170 8.90 1.65 16.90
N TYR A 171 9.32 1.56 15.63
CA TYR A 171 8.43 1.70 14.47
C TYR A 171 7.58 0.45 14.22
N LEU A 172 7.84 -0.67 14.89
CA LEU A 172 7.08 -1.91 14.76
C LEU A 172 6.34 -2.24 16.07
N SER A 173 5.26 -3.00 15.95
CA SER A 173 4.51 -3.54 17.07
C SER A 173 5.31 -4.63 17.80
N ALA A 174 4.76 -5.16 18.89
CA ALA A 174 5.43 -6.16 19.74
C ALA A 174 5.85 -7.45 18.99
N ASP A 175 5.23 -7.71 17.84
CA ASP A 175 5.52 -8.84 16.96
C ASP A 175 6.71 -8.58 16.01
N CYS A 176 7.20 -7.33 15.94
CA CYS A 176 8.29 -6.89 15.06
C CYS A 176 7.98 -7.09 13.57
N PHE A 177 6.71 -7.08 13.20
CA PHE A 177 6.22 -7.26 11.83
C PHE A 177 5.19 -6.19 11.46
N HIS A 178 4.13 -6.04 12.25
CA HIS A 178 3.12 -5.01 12.01
C HIS A 178 3.62 -3.63 12.45
N LEU A 179 3.11 -2.57 11.81
CA LEU A 179 3.46 -1.19 12.16
C LEU A 179 3.02 -0.85 13.58
N SER A 180 3.88 -0.15 14.32
CA SER A 180 3.54 0.47 15.62
C SER A 180 2.60 1.67 15.43
N GLN A 181 2.16 2.28 16.53
CA GLN A 181 1.47 3.57 16.48
C GLN A 181 2.31 4.67 15.80
N ILE A 182 3.62 4.71 16.06
CA ILE A 182 4.54 5.71 15.49
C ILE A 182 4.57 5.57 13.96
N ALA A 183 4.75 4.33 13.46
CA ALA A 183 4.78 4.10 12.03
C ALA A 183 3.42 4.29 11.37
N ASN A 184 2.31 3.92 12.03
CA ASN A 184 0.98 4.21 11.51
C ASN A 184 0.72 5.73 11.38
N ALA A 185 1.15 6.53 12.36
CA ALA A 185 1.07 8.00 12.27
C ALA A 185 1.89 8.53 11.09
N ARG A 186 3.10 7.99 10.88
CA ARG A 186 3.97 8.31 9.74
C ARG A 186 3.31 7.95 8.40
N THR A 187 2.76 6.74 8.29
CA THR A 187 2.02 6.29 7.10
C THR A 187 0.81 7.17 6.81
N ALA A 188 0.03 7.55 7.83
CA ALA A 188 -1.12 8.45 7.66
C ALA A 188 -0.69 9.83 7.13
N PHE A 189 0.40 10.38 7.67
CA PHE A 189 0.99 11.61 7.16
C PHE A 189 1.42 11.47 5.69
N SER A 190 2.15 10.40 5.36
CA SER A 190 2.65 10.18 4.00
C SER A 190 1.52 10.01 2.99
N VAL A 191 0.46 9.27 3.31
CA VAL A 191 -0.74 9.17 2.45
C VAL A 191 -1.36 10.56 2.22
N TRP A 192 -1.50 11.36 3.29
CA TRP A 192 -2.08 12.70 3.20
C TRP A 192 -1.23 13.65 2.35
N ARG A 193 0.09 13.64 2.56
CA ARG A 193 1.04 14.40 1.76
C ARG A 193 0.96 14.01 0.29
N ASP A 194 1.07 12.71 -0.01
CA ASP A 194 1.06 12.23 -1.38
C ASP A 194 -0.26 12.63 -2.08
N LEU A 195 -1.41 12.64 -1.39
CA LEU A 195 -2.68 13.13 -1.97
C LEU A 195 -2.63 14.59 -2.45
N LEU A 196 -1.78 15.44 -1.88
CA LEU A 196 -1.66 16.85 -2.25
C LEU A 196 -0.53 17.11 -3.26
N GLU A 197 0.45 16.21 -3.33
CA GLU A 197 1.58 16.29 -4.26
C GLU A 197 1.16 16.00 -5.71
N PRO A 198 1.72 16.72 -6.70
CA PRO A 198 1.50 16.42 -8.12
C PRO A 198 1.80 14.96 -8.43
N VAL A 199 0.98 14.32 -9.27
CA VAL A 199 1.15 12.89 -9.61
C VAL A 199 2.55 12.57 -10.17
N SER A 200 3.18 13.51 -10.88
CA SER A 200 4.54 13.34 -11.44
C SER A 200 5.68 13.44 -10.41
N SER A 201 5.41 13.93 -9.20
CA SER A 201 6.45 14.26 -8.22
C SER A 201 6.08 13.87 -6.79
N LYS A 202 5.32 12.77 -6.63
CA LYS A 202 4.99 12.24 -5.30
C LYS A 202 6.21 11.66 -4.60
N THR A 203 6.31 11.89 -3.30
CA THR A 203 7.38 11.34 -2.47
C THR A 203 7.29 9.83 -2.37
N ARG A 204 8.44 9.16 -2.42
CA ARG A 204 8.54 7.68 -2.49
C ARG A 204 9.09 7.02 -1.23
N SER A 205 9.43 7.81 -0.21
CA SER A 205 10.00 7.34 1.04
C SER A 205 9.37 8.01 2.26
N TRP A 206 9.91 7.68 3.43
CA TRP A 206 9.54 8.23 4.72
C TRP A 206 10.35 9.46 5.11
N ASP A 207 11.42 9.80 4.38
CA ASP A 207 12.57 10.59 4.86
C ASP A 207 12.29 12.07 5.18
N GLU A 208 11.13 12.60 4.79
CA GLU A 208 10.83 14.04 4.87
C GLU A 208 10.16 14.51 6.16
N LEU A 209 10.00 13.62 7.15
CA LEU A 209 9.31 13.99 8.39
C LEU A 209 10.27 14.53 9.44
N ASP A 210 10.20 15.85 9.63
CA ASP A 210 10.56 16.49 10.89
C ASP A 210 9.70 15.88 12.03
N PRO A 211 10.30 15.39 13.12
CA PRO A 211 9.59 14.94 14.32
C PRO A 211 8.53 15.92 14.85
N ALA A 212 8.60 17.20 14.49
CA ALA A 212 7.71 18.24 14.98
C ALA A 212 6.34 18.34 14.27
N LEU A 213 6.09 17.64 13.14
CA LEU A 213 4.86 17.85 12.33
C LEU A 213 4.61 19.30 11.87
N ASP A 214 5.59 20.21 12.03
CA ASP A 214 5.44 21.65 11.74
C ASP A 214 5.13 21.94 10.25
N ASN A 215 5.39 20.98 9.36
CA ASN A 215 5.07 21.04 7.92
C ASN A 215 3.97 20.03 7.51
N PHE A 216 2.88 19.95 8.26
CA PHE A 216 1.70 19.20 7.80
C PHE A 216 1.16 19.82 6.49
N PRO A 217 1.16 19.09 5.36
CA PRO A 217 0.85 19.67 4.08
C PRO A 217 -0.63 20.04 4.03
N CYS A 218 -0.89 21.27 3.61
CA CYS A 218 -2.22 21.85 3.49
C CYS A 218 -2.45 22.32 2.05
N PRO A 219 -3.68 22.24 1.53
CA PRO A 219 -4.01 22.82 0.24
C PRO A 219 -3.69 24.32 0.20
N THR A 220 -3.11 24.80 -0.89
CA THR A 220 -2.82 26.23 -1.10
C THR A 220 -3.86 26.87 -2.02
N ARG A 221 -3.78 28.18 -2.23
CA ARG A 221 -4.66 28.86 -3.20
C ARG A 221 -4.36 28.42 -4.64
N GLU A 222 -3.11 28.10 -4.93
CA GLU A 222 -2.63 27.66 -6.24
C GLU A 222 -2.94 26.17 -6.49
N ARG A 223 -2.96 25.36 -5.42
CA ARG A 223 -3.29 23.91 -5.47
C ARG A 223 -4.30 23.55 -4.36
N PRO A 224 -5.59 23.90 -4.52
CA PRO A 224 -6.59 23.70 -3.48
C PRO A 224 -7.20 22.27 -3.46
N PHE A 225 -6.83 21.40 -4.40
CA PHE A 225 -7.46 20.09 -4.61
C PHE A 225 -6.48 18.94 -4.43
N ILE A 226 -7.02 17.76 -4.14
CA ILE A 226 -6.29 16.49 -4.23
C ILE A 226 -5.81 16.30 -5.67
N ALA A 227 -4.55 15.89 -5.81
CA ALA A 227 -3.89 15.71 -7.08
C ALA A 227 -4.32 14.39 -7.74
N THR A 228 -4.75 14.50 -8.99
CA THR A 228 -5.16 13.42 -9.90
C THR A 228 -4.50 13.66 -11.26
N LEU A 229 -4.60 12.70 -12.18
CA LEU A 229 -4.08 12.88 -13.54
C LEU A 229 -4.75 14.05 -14.29
N GLY A 230 -5.97 14.44 -13.91
CA GLY A 230 -6.71 15.52 -14.56
C GLY A 230 -6.38 16.93 -14.07
N ASN A 231 -5.66 17.08 -12.96
CA ASN A 231 -5.40 18.39 -12.32
C ASN A 231 -4.00 18.52 -11.68
N SER A 232 -3.06 17.64 -12.03
CA SER A 232 -1.69 17.64 -11.47
C SER A 232 -0.72 18.50 -12.24
#